data_AF-A0A382LFX2-F1
#
_entry.id   AF-A0A382LFX2-F1
#
_cell.length_a   1.000
_cell.length_b   1.000
_cell.length_c   1.000
_cell.angle_alpha   90.00
_cell.angle_beta   90.00
_cell.angle_gamma   90.00
#
_symmetry.space_group_name_H-M   'P 1'
#
loop_
_entity.id
_entity.type
_entity.pdbx_description
1 polymer ?
#
loop_
_entity_poly.entity_id
_entity_poly.type
_entity_poly.pdbx_seq_one_letter_code
_entity_poly.pdbx_strand_id
1 'polypeptide(L)'
;MPGRQQTPDKPHDWVESTTLFDLEALPGATFGGQLRLHLEGIEDLTRVVTALKADSELLTEVFYARDGLLVLPGVNAISTDPSLLVELSSLFGPEVENYQDTLTVDRAIHPSVPEIFQVTNLPPTSRQPPKKPEPVLTEDGAFPTQFPHRRGWHTDQSFRRPPPDVSLFYAVIPSPQGQGQTLYADGAGAYEALADELKDTVENLEGIHSLPGIGRSEYAVRAGELPKPLLAHQMPQRQPVVRVHPVTGRRSLFLCETGQMDWIE
;
A
#
# COMPACT_ATOMS: atom_id res chain seq x y z
N MET A 1 -9.05 -1.75 -32.04
CA MET A 1 -7.83 -2.54 -31.73
C MET A 1 -6.59 -1.75 -32.16
N PRO A 2 -6.13 -0.77 -31.37
CA PRO A 2 -4.74 -0.34 -31.40
C PRO A 2 -3.94 -1.16 -30.38
N GLY A 3 -2.77 -1.65 -30.80
CA GLY A 3 -1.98 -2.62 -30.06
C GLY A 3 -1.50 -2.14 -28.69
N ARG A 4 -1.31 -3.10 -27.78
CA ARG A 4 -0.35 -3.01 -26.68
C ARG A 4 0.91 -2.33 -27.21
N GLN A 5 1.15 -1.08 -26.84
CA GLN A 5 2.52 -0.60 -26.78
C GLN A 5 3.12 -1.36 -25.60
N GLN A 6 3.76 -2.49 -25.89
CA GLN A 6 4.75 -3.07 -25.02
C GLN A 6 5.67 -1.92 -24.63
N THR A 7 5.67 -1.57 -23.34
CA THR A 7 6.85 -0.96 -22.72
C THR A 7 8.05 -1.77 -23.22
N PRO A 8 9.15 -1.13 -23.63
CA PRO A 8 10.30 -1.88 -24.07
C PRO A 8 10.62 -2.90 -22.99
N ASP A 9 10.54 -4.20 -23.33
CA ASP A 9 11.18 -5.26 -22.58
C ASP A 9 12.64 -4.83 -22.51
N LYS A 10 13.01 -4.09 -21.46
CA LYS A 10 14.39 -4.16 -21.00
C LYS A 10 14.50 -5.62 -20.55
N PRO A 11 15.30 -6.46 -21.21
CA PRO A 11 15.58 -7.77 -20.67
C PRO A 11 16.10 -7.54 -19.25
N HIS A 12 15.34 -8.01 -18.26
CA HIS A 12 15.77 -8.04 -16.88
C HIS A 12 16.81 -9.15 -16.75
N ASP A 13 18.00 -8.93 -17.34
CA ASP A 13 19.16 -9.85 -17.34
C ASP A 13 19.60 -10.26 -15.91
N TRP A 14 19.03 -9.64 -14.88
CA TRP A 14 19.30 -9.89 -13.47
C TRP A 14 18.45 -10.99 -12.82
N VAL A 15 17.31 -11.39 -13.40
CA VAL A 15 16.51 -12.51 -12.88
C VAL A 15 17.28 -13.83 -12.99
N GLU A 16 18.18 -13.94 -13.97
CA GLU A 16 19.04 -15.12 -14.15
C GLU A 16 20.42 -14.99 -13.47
N SER A 17 20.83 -13.78 -13.05
CA SER A 17 22.20 -13.54 -12.56
C SER A 17 22.32 -13.52 -11.03
N THR A 18 21.25 -13.18 -10.32
CA THR A 18 21.26 -13.12 -8.86
C THR A 18 20.72 -14.43 -8.28
N THR A 19 21.62 -15.33 -7.86
CA THR A 19 21.29 -16.59 -7.16
C THR A 19 20.67 -16.37 -5.76
N LEU A 20 20.06 -15.20 -5.54
CA LEU A 20 19.56 -14.71 -4.25
C LEU A 20 18.06 -14.96 -4.06
N PHE A 21 17.29 -15.00 -5.15
CA PHE A 21 15.85 -15.16 -5.09
C PHE A 21 15.23 -15.71 -6.38
N ASP A 22 14.04 -16.29 -6.24
CA ASP A 22 13.15 -16.60 -7.36
C ASP A 22 12.01 -15.58 -7.43
N LEU A 23 11.61 -15.20 -8.65
CA LEU A 23 10.52 -14.25 -8.89
C LEU A 23 9.42 -14.85 -9.77
N GLU A 24 8.27 -15.15 -9.18
CA GLU A 24 7.11 -15.72 -9.86
C GLU A 24 5.96 -14.71 -9.95
N ALA A 25 5.10 -14.81 -10.96
CA ALA A 25 3.84 -14.04 -10.99
C ALA A 25 2.86 -14.61 -9.96
N LEU A 26 1.98 -13.76 -9.40
CA LEU A 26 0.92 -14.25 -8.51
C LEU A 26 -0.09 -15.11 -9.29
N PRO A 27 -0.35 -16.37 -8.88
CA PRO A 27 -1.23 -17.26 -9.62
C PRO A 27 -2.65 -16.69 -9.77
N GLY A 28 -3.12 -16.56 -11.01
CA GLY A 28 -4.47 -16.07 -11.31
C GLY A 28 -4.70 -14.57 -11.11
N ALA A 29 -3.66 -13.79 -10.78
CA ALA A 29 -3.72 -12.34 -10.70
C ALA A 29 -3.30 -11.68 -12.02
N THR A 30 -3.80 -10.47 -12.28
CA THR A 30 -3.41 -9.66 -13.45
C THR A 30 -2.17 -8.81 -13.18
N PHE A 31 -1.74 -8.69 -11.93
CA PHE A 31 -0.59 -7.91 -11.48
C PHE A 31 -0.01 -8.53 -10.21
N GLY A 32 1.23 -8.19 -9.88
CA GLY A 32 1.93 -8.65 -8.69
C GLY A 32 2.73 -9.93 -8.86
N GLY A 33 3.69 -10.12 -7.97
CA GLY A 33 4.58 -11.28 -7.96
C GLY A 33 4.92 -11.75 -6.57
N GLN A 34 5.57 -12.90 -6.51
CA GLN A 34 6.10 -13.49 -5.31
C GLN A 34 7.62 -13.59 -5.44
N LEU A 35 8.34 -12.96 -4.51
CA LEU A 35 9.80 -12.96 -4.44
C LEU A 35 10.24 -13.90 -3.32
N ARG A 36 10.70 -15.10 -3.68
CA ARG A 36 11.19 -16.09 -2.71
C ARG A 36 12.68 -15.87 -2.50
N LEU A 37 13.04 -15.32 -1.35
CA LEU A 37 14.43 -15.23 -0.93
C LEU A 37 14.95 -16.61 -0.54
N HIS A 38 16.17 -16.95 -0.97
CA HIS A 38 16.83 -18.18 -0.55
C HIS A 38 17.46 -17.97 0.84
N LEU A 39 16.69 -18.26 1.90
CA LEU A 39 17.08 -18.05 3.30
C LEU A 39 17.16 -19.39 4.07
N GLU A 40 18.27 -19.66 4.77
CA GLU A 40 18.38 -20.81 5.70
C GLU A 40 18.31 -20.37 7.19
N GLY A 41 18.49 -19.07 7.50
CA GLY A 41 18.39 -18.53 8.87
C GLY A 41 18.33 -16.99 8.98
N ILE A 42 18.40 -16.47 10.22
CA ILE A 42 18.34 -15.02 10.51
C ILE A 42 19.53 -14.27 9.90
N GLU A 43 20.73 -14.86 10.01
CA GLU A 43 21.96 -14.29 9.42
C GLU A 43 21.82 -14.10 7.90
N ASP A 44 21.06 -14.97 7.23
CA ASP A 44 20.85 -14.85 5.79
C ASP A 44 19.90 -13.71 5.42
N LEU A 45 18.89 -13.38 6.23
CA LEU A 45 18.04 -12.21 5.93
C LEU A 45 18.86 -10.92 6.02
N THR A 46 19.70 -10.79 7.05
CA THR A 46 20.60 -9.64 7.17
C THR A 46 21.61 -9.59 6.02
N ARG A 47 22.15 -10.74 5.59
CA ARG A 47 23.03 -10.83 4.41
C ARG A 47 22.31 -10.46 3.11
N VAL A 48 21.08 -10.93 2.91
CA VAL A 48 20.26 -10.59 1.74
C VAL A 48 19.93 -9.11 1.74
N VAL A 49 19.48 -8.54 2.86
CA VAL A 49 19.26 -7.09 2.98
C VAL A 49 20.55 -6.33 2.69
N THR A 50 21.70 -6.78 3.20
CA THR A 50 23.01 -6.16 2.91
C THR A 50 23.37 -6.25 1.42
N ALA A 51 23.13 -7.40 0.79
CA ALA A 51 23.37 -7.60 -0.63
C ALA A 51 22.45 -6.72 -1.50
N LEU A 52 21.16 -6.63 -1.16
CA LEU A 52 20.21 -5.74 -1.80
C LEU A 52 20.52 -4.26 -1.55
N LYS A 53 21.11 -3.91 -0.39
CA LYS A 53 21.60 -2.54 -0.14
C LYS A 53 22.77 -2.17 -1.04
N ALA A 54 23.60 -3.14 -1.43
CA ALA A 54 24.71 -2.92 -2.35
C ALA A 54 24.24 -2.69 -3.80
N ASP A 55 23.03 -3.13 -4.13
CA ASP A 55 22.34 -2.90 -5.40
C ASP A 55 20.88 -2.48 -5.14
N SER A 56 20.71 -1.25 -4.65
CA SER A 56 19.40 -0.73 -4.23
C SER A 56 18.39 -0.60 -5.36
N GLU A 57 18.85 -0.56 -6.61
CA GLU A 57 17.96 -0.52 -7.77
C GLU A 57 17.27 -1.86 -8.00
N LEU A 58 17.95 -2.98 -7.71
CA LEU A 58 17.45 -4.33 -7.98
C LEU A 58 16.06 -4.58 -7.39
N LEU A 59 15.84 -4.33 -6.10
CA LEU A 59 14.55 -4.62 -5.46
C LEU A 59 13.43 -3.74 -6.02
N THR A 60 13.76 -2.48 -6.33
CA THR A 60 12.84 -1.51 -6.91
C THR A 60 12.47 -1.90 -8.36
N GLU A 61 13.44 -2.38 -9.15
CA GLU A 61 13.20 -2.92 -10.48
C GLU A 61 12.33 -4.19 -10.44
N VAL A 62 12.59 -5.11 -9.51
CA VAL A 62 11.75 -6.31 -9.29
C VAL A 62 10.32 -5.92 -8.95
N PHE A 63 10.14 -4.92 -8.10
CA PHE A 63 8.83 -4.43 -7.69
C PHE A 63 8.04 -3.87 -8.87
N TYR A 64 8.66 -3.05 -9.71
CA TYR A 64 8.00 -2.49 -10.88
C TYR A 64 7.82 -3.49 -12.03
N ALA A 65 8.70 -4.49 -12.17
CA ALA A 65 8.53 -5.61 -13.11
C ALA A 65 7.29 -6.48 -12.80
N ARG A 66 6.73 -6.33 -11.59
CA ARG A 66 5.49 -6.99 -11.15
C ARG A 66 4.39 -5.98 -10.85
N ASP A 67 4.42 -4.81 -11.47
CA ASP A 67 3.36 -3.81 -11.38
C ASP A 67 3.05 -3.34 -9.95
N GLY A 68 4.08 -3.29 -9.09
CA GLY A 68 3.99 -2.63 -7.78
C GLY A 68 3.33 -3.46 -6.67
N LEU A 69 3.24 -4.79 -6.81
CA LEU A 69 2.85 -5.67 -5.71
C LEU A 69 3.82 -6.85 -5.60
N LEU A 70 4.48 -6.99 -4.44
CA LEU A 70 5.34 -8.14 -4.15
C LEU A 70 4.92 -8.80 -2.84
N VAL A 71 4.86 -10.13 -2.87
CA VAL A 71 4.71 -10.99 -1.69
C VAL A 71 6.06 -11.63 -1.39
N LEU A 72 6.57 -11.40 -0.18
CA LEU A 72 7.87 -11.91 0.28
C LEU A 72 7.65 -12.96 1.37
N PRO A 73 7.52 -14.25 1.04
CA PRO A 73 7.44 -15.31 2.05
C PRO A 73 8.79 -15.54 2.72
N GLY A 74 8.77 -16.13 3.92
CA GLY A 74 9.98 -16.63 4.59
C GLY A 74 10.79 -15.60 5.39
N VAL A 75 10.36 -14.33 5.45
CA VAL A 75 11.00 -13.26 6.23
C VAL A 75 10.67 -13.31 7.73
N ASN A 76 10.69 -14.50 8.33
CA ASN A 76 10.26 -14.74 9.72
C ASN A 76 11.15 -14.05 10.76
N ALA A 77 12.41 -13.75 10.41
CA ALA A 77 13.34 -13.06 11.30
C ALA A 77 12.83 -11.68 11.76
N ILE A 78 11.95 -11.02 10.98
CA ILE A 78 11.34 -9.73 11.34
C ILE A 78 10.51 -9.84 12.64
N SER A 79 9.91 -11.01 12.94
CA SER A 79 9.18 -11.20 14.20
C SER A 79 10.10 -11.14 15.43
N THR A 80 11.36 -11.52 15.27
CA THR A 80 12.37 -11.48 16.35
C THR A 80 13.08 -10.14 16.40
N ASP A 81 13.36 -9.57 15.23
CA ASP A 81 14.01 -8.28 15.07
C ASP A 81 13.21 -7.35 14.13
N PRO A 82 12.31 -6.52 14.69
CA PRO A 82 11.47 -5.62 13.90
C PRO A 82 12.24 -4.56 13.11
N SER A 83 13.48 -4.21 13.48
CA SER A 83 14.24 -3.21 12.71
C SER A 83 14.53 -3.68 11.28
N LEU A 84 14.57 -4.99 11.04
CA LEU A 84 14.71 -5.57 9.70
C LEU A 84 13.57 -5.16 8.76
N LEU A 85 12.37 -4.85 9.27
CA LEU A 85 11.28 -4.31 8.46
C LEU A 85 11.60 -2.90 7.94
N VAL A 86 12.17 -2.06 8.81
CA VAL A 86 12.59 -0.70 8.46
C VAL A 86 13.76 -0.75 7.47
N GLU A 87 14.72 -1.64 7.71
CA GLU A 87 15.85 -1.84 6.79
C GLU A 87 15.39 -2.32 5.41
N LEU A 88 14.45 -3.27 5.35
CA LEU A 88 13.84 -3.71 4.09
C LEU A 88 13.07 -2.57 3.41
N SER A 89 12.31 -1.77 4.17
CA SER A 89 11.62 -0.59 3.64
C SER A 89 12.59 0.43 3.04
N SER A 90 13.76 0.62 3.67
CA SER A 90 14.76 1.59 3.23
C SER A 90 15.39 1.26 1.87
N LEU A 91 15.22 0.03 1.38
CA LEU A 91 15.65 -0.36 0.03
C LEU A 91 14.83 0.29 -1.09
N PHE A 92 13.60 0.72 -0.80
CA PHE A 92 12.74 1.42 -1.77
C PHE A 92 12.94 2.94 -1.76
N GLY A 93 13.62 3.47 -0.74
CA GLY A 93 13.88 4.88 -0.57
C GLY A 93 14.41 5.21 0.82
N PRO A 94 15.18 6.31 0.98
CA PRO A 94 15.82 6.64 2.25
C PRO A 94 14.84 7.15 3.32
N GLU A 95 13.64 7.58 2.91
CA GLU A 95 12.62 8.15 3.80
C GLU A 95 11.66 7.06 4.26
N VAL A 96 11.73 6.70 5.55
CA VAL A 96 10.76 5.81 6.21
C VAL A 96 9.98 6.64 7.23
N GLU A 97 8.65 6.61 7.15
CA GLU A 97 7.77 7.42 8.01
C GLU A 97 7.97 7.05 9.50
N ASN A 98 8.33 8.03 10.32
CA ASN A 98 8.30 7.88 11.77
C ASN A 98 6.91 8.24 12.29
N TYR A 99 6.18 7.27 12.84
CA TYR A 99 4.80 7.49 13.26
C TYR A 99 4.66 8.35 14.51
N GLN A 100 5.73 8.59 15.28
CA GLN A 100 5.72 9.54 16.40
C GLN A 100 5.55 10.99 15.95
N ASP A 101 5.94 11.30 14.71
CA ASP A 101 5.80 12.64 14.12
C ASP A 101 4.43 12.86 13.46
N THR A 102 3.50 11.92 13.64
CA THR A 102 2.16 11.93 13.04
C THR A 102 1.05 12.02 14.09
N LEU A 103 -0.21 12.08 13.65
CA LEU A 103 -1.38 11.96 14.55
C LEU A 103 -1.72 10.50 14.91
N THR A 104 -0.79 9.57 14.67
CA THR A 104 -0.94 8.17 15.08
C THR A 104 -0.96 8.10 16.60
N VAL A 105 -1.90 7.34 17.14
CA VAL A 105 -2.01 7.16 18.59
C VAL A 105 -0.84 6.32 19.09
N ASP A 106 -0.19 6.73 20.19
CA ASP A 106 1.01 6.07 20.75
C ASP A 106 0.87 4.55 20.88
N ARG A 107 -0.31 4.08 21.31
CA ARG A 107 -0.60 2.65 21.46
C ARG A 107 -0.55 1.83 20.16
N ALA A 108 -0.59 2.50 19.01
CA ALA A 108 -0.49 1.88 17.69
C ALA A 108 0.90 2.05 17.07
N ILE A 109 1.86 2.64 17.79
CA ILE A 109 3.25 2.77 17.36
C ILE A 109 4.04 1.65 18.04
N HIS A 110 4.93 0.99 17.30
CA HIS A 110 5.77 -0.06 17.88
C HIS A 110 6.69 0.53 18.97
N PRO A 111 6.77 -0.10 20.17
CA PRO A 111 7.36 0.52 21.35
C PRO A 111 8.86 0.83 21.24
N SER A 112 9.59 0.10 20.39
CA SER A 112 11.04 0.28 20.20
C SER A 112 11.44 0.70 18.78
N VAL A 113 10.50 0.73 17.82
CA VAL A 113 10.79 1.02 16.40
C VAL A 113 9.69 1.94 15.87
N PRO A 114 9.79 3.25 16.11
CA PRO A 114 8.69 4.19 15.88
C PRO A 114 8.26 4.32 14.41
N GLU A 115 9.07 3.83 13.48
CA GLU A 115 8.76 3.68 12.06
C GLU A 115 7.74 2.56 11.76
N ILE A 116 7.36 1.75 12.76
CA ILE A 116 6.40 0.67 12.59
C ILE A 116 5.04 1.04 13.18
N PHE A 117 4.04 1.14 12.30
CA PHE A 117 2.64 1.24 12.66
C PHE A 117 2.00 -0.14 12.87
N GLN A 118 1.35 -0.32 14.02
CA GLN A 118 0.72 -1.57 14.41
C GLN A 118 -0.77 -1.60 14.08
N VAL A 119 -1.14 -2.48 13.15
CA VAL A 119 -2.54 -2.85 12.89
C VAL A 119 -2.87 -4.12 13.67
N THR A 120 -3.44 -3.97 14.87
CA THR A 120 -3.73 -5.12 15.74
C THR A 120 -5.03 -4.96 16.54
N ASN A 121 -5.72 -6.08 16.75
CA ASN A 121 -6.85 -6.22 17.67
C ASN A 121 -6.41 -6.63 19.09
N LEU A 122 -5.11 -6.88 19.30
CA LEU A 122 -4.53 -7.18 20.61
C LEU A 122 -4.23 -5.89 21.39
N PRO A 123 -4.07 -5.98 22.73
CA PRO A 123 -3.56 -4.87 23.52
C PRO A 123 -2.18 -4.39 23.02
N PRO A 124 -1.89 -3.08 23.07
CA PRO A 124 -2.72 -2.01 23.64
C PRO A 124 -3.71 -1.36 22.66
N THR A 125 -3.56 -1.56 21.34
CA THR A 125 -4.47 -0.98 20.33
C THR A 125 -5.90 -1.45 20.51
N SER A 126 -6.11 -2.75 20.74
CA SER A 126 -7.40 -3.40 21.05
C SER A 126 -8.53 -3.07 20.06
N ARG A 127 -8.20 -2.80 18.78
CA ARG A 127 -9.20 -2.46 17.76
C ARG A 127 -9.87 -3.73 17.23
N GLN A 128 -11.05 -4.04 17.74
CA GLN A 128 -11.79 -5.23 17.32
C GLN A 128 -12.24 -5.13 15.85
N PRO A 129 -12.12 -6.21 15.06
CA PRO A 129 -12.64 -6.24 13.70
C PRO A 129 -14.17 -6.15 13.71
N PRO A 130 -14.77 -5.64 12.61
CA PRO A 130 -16.23 -5.71 12.45
C PRO A 130 -16.70 -7.16 12.41
N LYS A 131 -17.97 -7.39 12.73
CA LYS A 131 -18.58 -8.71 12.58
C LYS A 131 -18.57 -9.12 11.10
N LYS A 132 -18.31 -10.40 10.85
CA LYS A 132 -18.44 -10.95 9.50
C LYS A 132 -19.89 -10.76 9.03
N PRO A 133 -20.13 -10.23 7.82
CA PRO A 133 -21.48 -10.11 7.28
C PRO A 133 -22.09 -11.50 7.03
N GLU A 134 -23.41 -11.58 7.20
CA GLU A 134 -24.22 -12.76 6.91
C GLU A 134 -25.37 -12.36 5.96
N PRO A 135 -25.41 -12.85 4.71
CA PRO A 135 -24.42 -13.72 4.05
C PRO A 135 -23.07 -13.04 3.79
N VAL A 136 -22.03 -13.85 3.53
CA VAL A 136 -20.64 -13.37 3.32
C VAL A 136 -20.49 -12.61 2.00
N LEU A 137 -21.27 -12.99 1.00
CA LEU A 137 -21.36 -12.35 -0.30
C LEU A 137 -22.80 -11.90 -0.52
N THR A 138 -22.98 -10.84 -1.31
CA THR A 138 -24.28 -10.46 -1.85
C THR A 138 -24.77 -11.52 -2.85
N GLU A 139 -26.04 -11.45 -3.26
CA GLU A 139 -26.62 -12.42 -4.22
C GLU A 139 -25.88 -12.45 -5.58
N ASP A 140 -25.33 -11.32 -6.00
CA ASP A 140 -24.50 -11.14 -7.20
C ASP A 140 -23.01 -11.50 -7.00
N GLY A 141 -22.64 -12.00 -5.82
CA GLY A 141 -21.28 -12.47 -5.52
C GLY A 141 -20.29 -11.37 -5.13
N ALA A 142 -20.75 -10.14 -4.92
CA ALA A 142 -19.92 -9.05 -4.44
C ALA A 142 -19.70 -9.12 -2.92
N PHE A 143 -18.70 -8.39 -2.42
CA PHE A 143 -18.53 -8.23 -0.98
C PHE A 143 -19.60 -7.28 -0.43
N PRO A 144 -20.36 -7.68 0.60
CA PRO A 144 -21.39 -6.84 1.19
C PRO A 144 -20.73 -5.66 1.87
N THR A 145 -20.84 -4.51 1.23
CA THR A 145 -20.37 -3.23 1.71
C THR A 145 -21.35 -2.67 2.74
N GLN A 146 -20.94 -2.63 4.02
CA GLN A 146 -21.72 -2.00 5.08
C GLN A 146 -21.26 -0.57 5.32
N PHE A 147 -22.18 0.39 5.14
CA PHE A 147 -21.96 1.78 5.51
C PHE A 147 -22.29 2.01 7.00
N PRO A 148 -21.48 2.78 7.75
CA PRO A 148 -20.23 3.41 7.32
C PRO A 148 -19.06 2.42 7.26
N HIS A 149 -18.29 2.46 6.17
CA HIS A 149 -17.01 1.77 6.07
C HIS A 149 -16.04 2.38 7.07
N ARG A 150 -15.40 1.55 7.90
CA ARG A 150 -14.35 2.06 8.80
C ARG A 150 -13.04 2.37 8.07
N ARG A 151 -12.80 1.76 6.90
CA ARG A 151 -11.74 2.08 5.92
C ARG A 151 -12.20 1.61 4.53
N GLY A 152 -12.43 2.54 3.62
CA GLY A 152 -12.73 2.27 2.22
C GLY A 152 -11.48 1.96 1.38
N TRP A 153 -11.64 1.77 0.06
CA TRP A 153 -10.49 1.73 -0.87
C TRP A 153 -9.66 3.01 -0.78
N HIS A 154 -8.35 2.88 -0.67
CA HIS A 154 -7.44 4.03 -0.55
C HIS A 154 -6.00 3.66 -0.93
N THR A 155 -5.20 4.72 -1.08
CA THR A 155 -3.74 4.66 -1.03
C THR A 155 -3.27 5.40 0.23
N ASP A 156 -2.26 4.84 0.90
CA ASP A 156 -1.83 5.29 2.22
C ASP A 156 -1.31 6.73 2.17
N GLN A 157 -1.79 7.54 3.12
CA GLN A 157 -1.41 8.95 3.29
C GLN A 157 -1.41 9.80 1.99
N SER A 158 -2.38 9.59 1.10
CA SER A 158 -2.53 10.33 -0.16
C SER A 158 -2.60 11.87 -0.03
N PHE A 159 -2.87 12.37 1.18
CA PHE A 159 -2.83 13.79 1.54
C PHE A 159 -1.41 14.34 1.77
N ARG A 160 -0.34 13.54 1.61
CA ARG A 160 1.05 14.01 1.73
C ARG A 160 1.55 14.61 0.41
N ARG A 161 2.60 15.44 0.50
CA ARG A 161 3.31 15.98 -0.67
C ARG A 161 4.83 15.92 -0.46
N PRO A 162 5.54 15.03 -1.19
CA PRO A 162 4.99 13.96 -2.04
C PRO A 162 4.19 12.90 -1.23
N PRO A 163 3.24 12.16 -1.85
CA PRO A 163 2.67 10.96 -1.25
C PRO A 163 3.72 9.86 -1.04
N PRO A 164 3.50 8.90 -0.12
CA PRO A 164 4.37 7.72 -0.01
C PRO A 164 4.39 6.91 -1.31
N ASP A 165 5.57 6.42 -1.69
CA ASP A 165 5.76 5.61 -2.90
C ASP A 165 5.43 4.12 -2.68
N VAL A 166 5.77 3.59 -1.50
CA VAL A 166 5.66 2.17 -1.16
C VAL A 166 5.11 2.00 0.25
N SER A 167 4.32 0.95 0.47
CA SER A 167 3.87 0.51 1.78
C SER A 167 4.30 -0.94 2.02
N LEU A 168 4.99 -1.18 3.12
CA LEU A 168 5.51 -2.51 3.47
C LEU A 168 4.73 -3.08 4.66
N PHE A 169 4.11 -4.24 4.46
CA PHE A 169 3.30 -4.92 5.47
C PHE A 169 3.97 -6.21 5.92
N TYR A 170 3.99 -6.44 7.23
CA TYR A 170 4.45 -7.70 7.80
C TYR A 170 3.40 -8.27 8.76
N ALA A 171 2.98 -9.51 8.49
CA ALA A 171 2.03 -10.23 9.32
C ALA A 171 2.76 -10.95 10.48
N VAL A 172 2.95 -10.25 11.60
CA VAL A 172 3.55 -10.83 12.82
C VAL A 172 2.72 -12.02 13.32
N ILE A 173 1.40 -11.82 13.41
CA ILE A 173 0.43 -12.87 13.73
C ILE A 173 -0.59 -12.88 12.59
N PRO A 174 -0.56 -13.87 11.69
CA PRO A 174 -1.51 -13.93 10.59
C PRO A 174 -2.91 -14.25 11.11
N SER A 175 -3.92 -13.70 10.43
CA SER A 175 -5.32 -14.08 10.66
C SER A 175 -5.56 -15.52 10.20
N PRO A 176 -6.56 -16.22 10.77
CA PRO A 176 -6.98 -17.52 10.25
C PRO A 176 -7.33 -17.45 8.76
N GLN A 177 -7.11 -18.55 8.05
CA GLN A 177 -7.40 -18.63 6.62
C GLN A 177 -8.86 -18.20 6.32
N GLY A 178 -9.03 -17.37 5.29
CA GLY A 178 -10.33 -16.82 4.90
C GLY A 178 -10.79 -15.63 5.75
N GLN A 179 -9.91 -15.05 6.58
CA GLN A 179 -10.16 -13.85 7.37
C GLN A 179 -9.01 -12.85 7.21
N GLY A 180 -9.27 -11.56 7.46
CA GLY A 180 -8.23 -10.52 7.50
C GLY A 180 -7.51 -10.30 6.17
N GLN A 181 -8.14 -10.63 5.05
CA GLN A 181 -7.56 -10.43 3.72
C GLN A 181 -7.47 -8.93 3.40
N THR A 182 -6.34 -8.53 2.85
CA THR A 182 -6.18 -7.22 2.21
C THR A 182 -6.44 -7.40 0.72
N LEU A 183 -7.36 -6.59 0.17
CA LEU A 183 -7.59 -6.52 -1.27
C LEU A 183 -6.71 -5.42 -1.87
N TYR A 184 -6.19 -5.67 -3.07
CA TYR A 184 -5.38 -4.71 -3.82
C TYR A 184 -6.05 -4.46 -5.18
N ALA A 185 -5.87 -3.26 -5.72
CA ALA A 185 -6.39 -2.86 -7.02
C ALA A 185 -5.27 -2.20 -7.84
N ASP A 186 -5.11 -2.62 -9.09
CA ASP A 186 -4.18 -2.02 -10.04
C ASP A 186 -4.79 -0.75 -10.64
N GLY A 187 -4.35 0.42 -10.17
CA GLY A 187 -4.80 1.71 -10.69
C GLY A 187 -4.39 1.98 -12.14
N ALA A 188 -3.30 1.38 -12.62
CA ALA A 188 -2.85 1.52 -14.00
C ALA A 188 -3.68 0.63 -14.94
N GLY A 189 -3.91 -0.62 -14.56
CA GLY A 189 -4.86 -1.51 -15.24
C GLY A 189 -6.29 -0.95 -15.26
N ALA A 190 -6.73 -0.32 -14.16
CA ALA A 190 -8.03 0.35 -14.09
C ALA A 190 -8.12 1.53 -15.07
N TYR A 191 -7.07 2.36 -15.16
CA TYR A 191 -7.00 3.45 -16.13
C TYR A 191 -7.06 2.93 -17.58
N GLU A 192 -6.27 1.90 -17.91
CA GLU A 192 -6.22 1.31 -19.24
C GLU A 192 -7.59 0.78 -19.69
N ALA A 193 -8.35 0.20 -18.76
CA ALA A 193 -9.68 -0.35 -18.99
C ALA A 193 -10.79 0.70 -19.18
N LEU A 194 -10.52 1.99 -18.90
CA LEU A 194 -11.49 3.05 -19.16
C LEU A 194 -11.77 3.21 -20.66
N ALA A 195 -13.02 3.51 -21.00
CA ALA A 195 -13.40 4.01 -22.32
C ALA A 195 -12.67 5.34 -22.61
N ASP A 196 -12.40 5.62 -23.88
CA ASP A 196 -11.61 6.79 -24.27
C ASP A 196 -12.28 8.11 -23.84
N GLU A 197 -13.60 8.19 -23.90
CA GLU A 197 -14.35 9.37 -23.43
C GLU A 197 -14.20 9.60 -21.92
N LEU A 198 -14.08 8.52 -21.14
CA LEU A 198 -13.82 8.63 -19.71
C LEU A 198 -12.39 9.04 -19.43
N LYS A 199 -11.40 8.53 -20.18
CA LYS A 199 -10.00 8.97 -20.07
C LYS A 199 -9.89 10.47 -20.32
N ASP A 200 -10.50 10.97 -21.39
CA ASP A 200 -10.55 12.40 -21.71
C ASP A 200 -11.20 13.22 -20.58
N THR A 201 -12.23 12.67 -19.95
CA THR A 201 -12.92 13.31 -18.83
C THR A 201 -12.03 13.41 -17.59
N VAL A 202 -11.27 12.36 -17.25
CA VAL A 202 -10.52 12.30 -16.00
C VAL A 202 -9.09 12.82 -16.07
N GLU A 203 -8.51 12.99 -17.26
CA GLU A 203 -7.08 13.33 -17.46
C GLU A 203 -6.64 14.59 -16.72
N ASN A 204 -7.54 15.58 -16.57
CA ASN A 204 -7.21 16.87 -15.96
C ASN A 204 -7.90 17.12 -14.61
N LEU A 205 -8.61 16.13 -14.07
CA LEU A 205 -9.32 16.29 -12.80
C LEU A 205 -8.34 16.24 -11.62
N GLU A 206 -8.61 17.05 -10.60
CA GLU A 206 -7.90 16.99 -9.32
C GLU A 206 -8.84 16.50 -8.22
N GLY A 207 -8.39 15.55 -7.41
CA GLY A 207 -9.04 15.14 -6.17
C GLY A 207 -8.43 15.85 -4.95
N ILE A 208 -9.25 16.26 -3.99
CA ILE A 208 -8.77 16.76 -2.68
C ILE A 208 -8.67 15.59 -1.70
N HIS A 209 -7.45 15.15 -1.42
CA HIS A 209 -7.13 14.09 -0.47
C HIS A 209 -6.95 14.63 0.94
N SER A 210 -7.48 13.94 1.95
CA SER A 210 -7.48 14.40 3.34
C SER A 210 -7.18 13.28 4.33
N LEU A 211 -6.61 13.65 5.49
CA LEU A 211 -6.33 12.72 6.58
C LEU A 211 -7.64 12.25 7.23
N PRO A 212 -7.94 10.94 7.29
CA PRO A 212 -9.17 10.45 7.90
C PRO A 212 -9.14 10.55 9.44
N GLY A 213 -10.31 10.50 10.08
CA GLY A 213 -10.41 10.36 11.55
C GLY A 213 -10.00 11.59 12.37
N ILE A 214 -10.09 12.77 11.75
CA ILE A 214 -9.70 14.08 12.33
C ILE A 214 -10.90 14.93 12.77
N GLY A 215 -12.08 14.35 12.93
CA GLY A 215 -13.28 15.07 13.37
C GLY A 215 -13.87 16.04 12.34
N ARG A 216 -13.51 15.90 11.05
CA ARG A 216 -13.96 16.82 9.97
C ARG A 216 -15.00 16.22 9.02
N SER A 217 -15.26 14.90 9.08
CA SER A 217 -16.29 14.28 8.24
C SER A 217 -17.69 14.67 8.71
N GLU A 218 -18.68 14.65 7.81
CA GLU A 218 -20.07 14.94 8.15
C GLU A 218 -20.56 14.10 9.34
N TYR A 219 -20.23 12.80 9.35
CA TYR A 219 -20.57 11.90 10.45
C TYR A 219 -19.97 12.36 11.78
N ALA A 220 -18.68 12.72 11.78
CA ALA A 220 -17.98 13.15 12.99
C ALA A 220 -18.57 14.46 13.53
N VAL A 221 -18.87 15.42 12.64
CA VAL A 221 -19.53 16.68 12.99
C VAL A 221 -20.91 16.44 13.59
N ARG A 222 -21.74 15.57 12.97
CA ARG A 222 -23.06 15.19 13.50
C ARG A 222 -22.97 14.46 14.84
N ALA A 223 -21.89 13.71 15.07
CA ALA A 223 -21.61 13.05 16.34
C ALA A 223 -21.03 13.99 17.42
N GLY A 224 -20.81 15.27 17.09
CA GLY A 224 -20.23 16.25 18.03
C GLY A 224 -18.73 16.08 18.27
N GLU A 225 -18.02 15.38 17.39
CA GLU A 225 -16.56 15.27 17.46
C GLU A 225 -15.92 16.62 17.12
N LEU A 226 -14.92 17.01 17.91
CA LEU A 226 -14.15 18.22 17.65
C LEU A 226 -13.05 17.95 16.61
N PRO A 227 -12.86 18.84 15.63
CA PRO A 227 -11.76 18.73 14.68
C PRO A 227 -10.40 18.73 15.38
N LYS A 228 -9.52 17.80 14.99
CA LYS A 228 -8.14 17.79 15.48
C LYS A 228 -7.30 18.86 14.75
N PRO A 229 -6.41 19.57 15.46
CA PRO A 229 -5.44 20.43 14.78
C PRO A 229 -4.56 19.58 13.86
N LEU A 230 -4.27 20.10 12.66
CA LEU A 230 -3.43 19.43 11.68
C LEU A 230 -2.06 20.08 11.66
N LEU A 231 -1.02 19.27 11.50
CA LEU A 231 0.30 19.75 11.14
C LEU A 231 0.32 20.20 9.67
N ALA A 232 1.29 21.02 9.29
CA ALA A 232 1.40 21.53 7.92
C ALA A 232 1.42 20.41 6.86
N HIS A 233 2.13 19.31 7.14
CA HIS A 233 2.22 18.15 6.26
C HIS A 233 0.96 17.25 6.29
N GLN A 234 -0.06 17.56 7.10
CA GLN A 234 -1.31 16.80 7.23
C GLN A 234 -2.50 17.55 6.62
N MET A 235 -2.26 18.75 6.12
CA MET A 235 -3.28 19.55 5.47
C MET A 235 -3.74 18.87 4.18
N PRO A 236 -5.04 18.93 3.84
CA PRO A 236 -5.55 18.36 2.60
C PRO A 236 -4.76 18.82 1.37
N GLN A 237 -4.54 17.91 0.43
CA GLN A 237 -3.77 18.17 -0.79
C GLN A 237 -4.60 17.87 -2.03
N ARG A 238 -4.45 18.73 -3.03
CA ARG A 238 -4.89 18.45 -4.40
C ARG A 238 -3.94 17.45 -5.02
N GLN A 239 -4.48 16.39 -5.62
CA GLN A 239 -3.73 15.38 -6.36
C GLN A 239 -4.43 15.16 -7.70
N PRO A 240 -3.69 15.00 -8.80
CA PRO A 240 -4.28 14.60 -10.08
C PRO A 240 -4.99 13.25 -9.94
N VAL A 241 -6.20 13.14 -10.48
CA VAL A 241 -6.94 11.87 -10.59
C VAL A 241 -6.18 10.88 -11.46
N VAL A 242 -5.54 11.37 -12.52
CA VAL A 242 -4.62 10.59 -13.36
C VAL A 242 -3.19 11.00 -13.08
N ARG A 243 -2.38 10.07 -12.59
CA ARG A 243 -0.94 10.27 -12.37
C ARG A 243 -0.13 9.49 -13.41
N VAL A 244 1.00 10.04 -13.81
CA VAL A 244 2.03 9.32 -14.57
C VAL A 244 3.05 8.78 -13.58
N HIS A 245 3.20 7.46 -13.55
CA HIS A 245 4.18 6.81 -12.68
C HIS A 245 5.61 7.21 -13.13
N PRO A 246 6.46 7.77 -12.25
CA PRO A 246 7.73 8.38 -12.66
C PRO A 246 8.74 7.37 -13.23
N VAL A 247 8.69 6.11 -12.76
CA VAL A 247 9.58 5.05 -13.25
C VAL A 247 9.03 4.33 -14.49
N THR A 248 7.80 3.81 -14.44
CA THR A 248 7.23 3.00 -15.53
C THR A 248 6.60 3.83 -16.66
N GLY A 249 6.32 5.11 -16.43
CA GLY A 249 5.60 5.97 -17.37
C GLY A 249 4.12 5.62 -17.57
N ARG A 250 3.60 4.60 -16.87
CA ARG A 250 2.19 4.21 -16.98
C ARG A 250 1.30 5.27 -16.34
N ARG A 251 0.16 5.54 -16.96
CA ARG A 251 -0.93 6.31 -16.35
C ARG A 251 -1.68 5.45 -15.36
N SER A 252 -2.04 6.01 -14.21
CA SER A 252 -2.73 5.32 -13.13
C SER A 252 -3.77 6.20 -12.48
N LEU A 253 -4.93 5.64 -12.14
CA LEU A 253 -5.94 6.30 -11.33
C LEU A 253 -5.46 6.42 -9.88
N PHE A 254 -5.45 7.65 -9.35
CA PHE A 254 -5.05 7.96 -7.99
C PHE A 254 -6.26 8.45 -7.18
N LEU A 255 -7.06 7.49 -6.71
CA LEU A 255 -8.36 7.74 -6.08
C LEU A 255 -8.39 7.15 -4.66
N CYS A 256 -9.21 7.75 -3.80
CA CYS A 256 -9.58 7.17 -2.50
C CYS A 256 -11.09 7.28 -2.31
N GLU A 257 -11.67 6.43 -1.47
CA GLU A 257 -13.07 6.51 -1.11
C GLU A 257 -13.37 7.65 -0.11
N THR A 258 -14.67 7.88 0.09
CA THR A 258 -15.25 8.89 0.98
C THR A 258 -14.54 8.93 2.34
N GLY A 259 -14.18 10.14 2.78
CA GLY A 259 -13.47 10.39 4.04
C GLY A 259 -11.95 10.36 3.92
N GLN A 260 -11.41 9.98 2.76
CA GLN A 260 -9.99 10.16 2.40
C GLN A 260 -9.80 11.00 1.12
N MET A 261 -10.86 11.15 0.31
CA MET A 261 -10.95 12.09 -0.81
C MET A 261 -12.39 12.65 -0.85
N ASP A 262 -12.55 13.95 -1.02
CA ASP A 262 -13.87 14.61 -0.97
C ASP A 262 -14.31 15.22 -2.32
N TRP A 263 -13.55 16.19 -2.84
CA TRP A 263 -13.94 16.99 -4.00
C TRP A 263 -13.12 16.63 -5.23
N ILE A 264 -13.77 16.68 -6.39
CA ILE A 264 -13.14 16.56 -7.70
C ILE A 264 -13.49 17.83 -8.49
N GLU A 265 -12.48 18.50 -9.04
CA GLU A 265 -12.62 19.71 -9.87
C GLU A 265 -11.77 19.66 -11.14
#